data_AF-A0AAX0YPS8-F1
#
_entry.id   AF-A0AAX0YPS8-F1
#
_cell.length_a   1.000
_cell.length_b   1.000
_cell.length_c   1.000
_cell.angle_alpha   90.00
_cell.angle_beta   90.00
_cell.angle_gamma   90.00
#
_symmetry.space_group_name_H-M   'P 1'
#
loop_
_entity.id
_entity.type
_entity.pdbx_description
1 polymer ?
#
loop_
_entity_poly.entity_id
_entity_poly.type
_entity_poly.pdbx_seq_one_letter_code
_entity_poly.pdbx_strand_id
1 'polypeptide(L)'
;MAIYHINNKILDINNRIIIDSNNNSIKISQSELRILISFISMPTKVWNKDELLQQGWPNSIVVINSLTVAISNLRKVFKDANIIISHKGIGYSLNANTKISQINTQPSHQLNELESPQIKTIKPSLINILLISSILFFMFSLWFYYSWNYTYV
;
A
#
# COMPACT_ATOMS: atom_id res chain seq x y z
N MET A 1 6.54 12.01 5.38
CA MET A 1 5.79 11.30 6.44
C MET A 1 4.66 10.50 5.80
N ALA A 2 4.51 9.21 6.11
CA ALA A 2 3.35 8.42 5.67
C ALA A 2 2.30 8.41 6.80
N ILE A 3 1.52 9.49 6.88
CA ILE A 3 0.44 9.64 7.86
C ILE A 3 -0.90 9.42 7.15
N TYR A 4 -1.78 8.63 7.77
CA TYR A 4 -3.10 8.32 7.24
C TYR A 4 -4.18 8.77 8.23
N HIS A 5 -5.21 9.44 7.76
CA HIS A 5 -6.47 9.57 8.49
C HIS A 5 -7.32 8.34 8.23
N ILE A 6 -7.81 7.73 9.30
CA ILE A 6 -8.73 6.61 9.28
C ILE A 6 -9.91 7.00 10.17
N ASN A 7 -11.04 7.33 9.56
CA ASN A 7 -12.19 7.94 10.22
C ASN A 7 -11.76 9.21 10.99
N ASN A 8 -11.88 9.21 12.32
CA ASN A 8 -11.52 10.33 13.19
C ASN A 8 -10.16 10.15 13.89
N LYS A 9 -9.33 9.20 13.42
CA LYS A 9 -8.02 8.88 14.01
C LYS A 9 -6.90 9.07 13.00
N ILE A 10 -5.70 9.32 13.52
CA ILE A 10 -4.49 9.51 12.71
C ILE A 10 -3.55 8.34 12.96
N LEU A 11 -3.15 7.65 11.90
CA LEU A 11 -2.13 6.59 11.91
C LEU A 11 -0.78 7.17 11.50
N ASP A 12 0.19 7.11 12.40
CA ASP A 12 1.60 7.33 12.11
C ASP A 12 2.30 5.98 11.93
N ILE A 13 2.66 5.66 10.68
CA ILE A 13 3.31 4.39 10.33
C ILE A 13 4.73 4.31 10.90
N ASN A 14 5.47 5.41 10.93
CA ASN A 14 6.87 5.42 11.35
C ASN A 14 6.97 5.13 12.85
N ASN A 15 6.11 5.77 13.62
CA ASN A 15 6.10 5.64 15.07
C ASN A 15 5.24 4.48 15.58
N ARG A 16 4.40 3.88 14.71
CA ARG A 16 3.43 2.82 15.05
C ARG A 16 2.43 3.27 16.12
N ILE A 17 1.90 4.47 15.92
CA ILE A 17 0.99 5.11 16.86
C ILE A 17 -0.30 5.47 16.13
N ILE A 18 -1.42 5.26 16.81
CA ILE A 18 -2.72 5.80 16.43
C ILE A 18 -3.09 6.90 17.42
N ILE A 19 -3.39 8.09 16.90
CA ILE A 19 -3.78 9.27 17.69
C ILE A 19 -5.30 9.43 17.57
N ASP A 20 -5.97 9.51 18.72
CA ASP A 20 -7.42 9.78 18.81
C ASP A 20 -7.73 11.28 18.71
N SER A 21 -9.00 11.64 18.51
CA SER A 21 -9.46 13.04 18.52
C SER A 21 -9.12 13.80 19.81
N ASN A 22 -8.97 13.05 20.92
CA ASN A 22 -8.62 13.59 22.23
C ASN A 22 -7.10 13.70 22.45
N ASN A 23 -6.30 13.62 21.37
CA ASN A 23 -4.83 13.64 21.40
C ASN A 23 -4.18 12.50 22.22
N ASN A 24 -4.93 11.43 22.47
CA ASN A 24 -4.41 10.22 23.10
C ASN A 24 -3.67 9.37 22.07
N SER A 25 -2.42 9.01 22.36
CA SER A 25 -1.61 8.14 21.52
C SER A 25 -1.68 6.69 22.01
N ILE A 26 -1.97 5.78 21.08
CA ILE A 26 -2.00 4.34 21.35
C ILE A 26 -0.96 3.68 20.46
N LYS A 27 0.02 3.02 21.08
CA LYS A 27 1.05 2.26 20.37
C LYS A 27 0.47 0.92 19.91
N ILE A 28 0.73 0.56 18.66
CA ILE A 28 0.37 -0.75 18.10
C ILE A 28 1.62 -1.59 17.84
N SER A 29 1.43 -2.91 17.86
CA SER A 29 2.50 -3.86 17.53
C SER A 29 2.87 -3.81 16.04
N GLN A 30 4.02 -4.38 15.71
CA GLN A 30 4.49 -4.43 14.33
C GLN A 30 3.55 -5.27 13.44
N SER A 31 2.99 -6.36 13.96
CA SER A 31 2.09 -7.25 13.23
C SER A 31 0.74 -6.58 12.99
N GLU A 32 0.19 -5.89 13.99
CA GLU A 32 -1.04 -5.10 13.85
C GLU A 32 -0.89 -4.00 12.80
N LEU A 33 0.26 -3.30 12.81
CA LEU A 33 0.55 -2.29 11.79
C LEU A 33 0.59 -2.90 10.38
N ARG A 34 1.29 -4.03 10.20
CA ARG A 34 1.40 -4.69 8.89
C ARG A 34 0.02 -5.10 8.37
N ILE A 35 -0.79 -5.74 9.22
CA ILE A 35 -2.17 -6.13 8.91
C ILE A 35 -3.00 -4.89 8.52
N LEU A 36 -2.91 -3.82 9.30
CA LEU A 36 -3.63 -2.57 9.02
C LEU A 36 -3.21 -1.95 7.67
N ILE A 37 -1.91 -1.95 7.36
CA ILE A 37 -1.39 -1.49 6.05
C ILE A 37 -1.95 -2.36 4.92
N SER A 38 -2.04 -3.69 5.09
CA SER A 38 -2.64 -4.57 4.08
C SER A 38 -4.10 -4.20 3.79
N PHE A 39 -4.90 -3.91 4.82
CA PHE A 39 -6.26 -3.43 4.63
C PHE A 39 -6.32 -2.07 3.95
N ILE A 40 -5.47 -1.12 4.35
CA ILE A 40 -5.43 0.23 3.74
C ILE A 40 -5.01 0.18 2.27
N SER A 41 -4.08 -0.72 1.93
CA SER A 41 -3.57 -0.87 0.57
C SER A 41 -4.60 -1.47 -0.38
N MET A 42 -5.48 -2.35 0.13
CA MET A 42 -6.55 -3.01 -0.64
C MET A 42 -7.86 -3.00 0.18
N PRO A 43 -8.55 -1.84 0.28
CA PRO A 43 -9.68 -1.67 1.20
C PRO A 43 -10.93 -2.48 0.81
N THR A 44 -11.05 -2.85 -0.48
CA THR A 44 -12.17 -3.65 -0.99
C THR A 44 -11.91 -5.15 -1.00
N LYS A 45 -10.67 -5.58 -0.71
CA LYS A 45 -10.29 -7.00 -0.74
C LYS A 45 -10.77 -7.71 0.52
N VAL A 46 -11.37 -8.89 0.35
CA VAL A 46 -11.51 -9.88 1.42
C VAL A 46 -10.21 -10.67 1.50
N TRP A 47 -9.50 -10.51 2.61
CA TRP A 47 -8.25 -11.20 2.88
C TRP A 47 -8.53 -12.53 3.55
N ASN A 48 -7.92 -13.60 3.05
CA ASN A 48 -8.00 -14.88 3.74
C ASN A 48 -7.08 -14.89 4.97
N LYS A 49 -7.27 -15.89 5.86
CA LYS A 49 -6.54 -15.98 7.12
C LYS A 49 -5.04 -16.19 6.92
N ASP A 50 -4.65 -17.04 5.97
CA ASP A 50 -3.25 -17.41 5.74
C ASP A 50 -2.46 -16.25 5.13
N GLU A 51 -3.07 -15.50 4.20
CA GLU A 51 -2.52 -14.25 3.67
C GLU A 51 -2.26 -13.26 4.80
N LEU A 52 -3.22 -13.04 5.69
CA LEU A 52 -3.05 -12.11 6.81
C LEU A 52 -2.00 -12.57 7.82
N LEU A 53 -1.89 -13.87 8.07
CA LEU A 53 -0.81 -14.45 8.88
C LEU A 53 0.54 -14.15 8.24
N GLN A 54 0.67 -14.34 6.92
CA GLN A 54 1.89 -14.03 6.19
C GLN A 54 2.22 -12.54 6.18
N GLN A 55 1.23 -11.65 6.04
CA GLN A 55 1.45 -10.21 6.09
C GLN A 55 1.86 -9.73 7.49
N GLY A 56 1.18 -10.22 8.53
CA GLY A 56 1.44 -9.84 9.92
C GLY A 56 2.75 -10.39 10.49
N TRP A 57 3.15 -11.60 10.04
CA TRP A 57 4.30 -12.35 10.54
C TRP A 57 5.06 -13.04 9.41
N PRO A 58 5.69 -12.30 8.47
CA PRO A 58 6.31 -12.92 7.28
C PRO A 58 7.49 -13.84 7.61
N ASN A 59 8.14 -13.61 8.75
CA ASN A 59 9.32 -14.35 9.18
C ASN A 59 9.04 -15.26 10.38
N SER A 60 7.77 -15.58 10.65
CA SER A 60 7.40 -16.39 11.82
C SER A 60 6.16 -17.23 11.55
N ILE A 61 6.19 -18.48 12.01
CA ILE A 61 5.04 -19.37 11.94
C ILE A 61 4.20 -19.10 13.20
N VAL A 62 2.99 -18.56 13.01
CA VAL A 62 2.07 -18.24 14.08
C VAL A 62 0.71 -18.87 13.83
N VAL A 63 -0.01 -19.16 14.92
CA VAL A 63 -1.33 -19.78 14.85
C VAL A 63 -2.43 -18.74 14.61
N ILE A 64 -3.59 -19.21 14.13
CA ILE A 64 -4.76 -18.38 13.83
C ILE A 64 -5.26 -17.52 15.01
N ASN A 65 -5.03 -17.98 16.24
CA ASN A 65 -5.38 -17.23 17.45
C ASN A 65 -4.61 -15.91 17.53
N SER A 66 -3.35 -15.88 17.08
CA SER A 66 -2.55 -14.65 17.04
C SER A 66 -3.14 -13.61 16.10
N LEU A 67 -3.61 -14.02 14.91
CA LEU A 67 -4.36 -13.15 14.01
C LEU A 67 -5.64 -12.64 14.67
N THR A 68 -6.40 -13.51 15.33
CA THR A 68 -7.65 -13.15 16.00
C THR A 68 -7.43 -12.09 17.09
N VAL A 69 -6.35 -12.23 17.88
CA VAL A 69 -5.95 -11.23 18.88
C VAL A 69 -5.57 -9.91 18.22
N ALA A 70 -4.77 -9.94 17.15
CA ALA A 70 -4.39 -8.72 16.43
C ALA A 70 -5.62 -7.96 15.87
N ILE A 71 -6.58 -8.68 15.25
CA ILE A 71 -7.83 -8.07 14.78
C ILE A 71 -8.66 -7.50 15.93
N SER A 72 -8.74 -8.21 17.07
CA SER A 72 -9.43 -7.73 18.28
C SER A 72 -8.81 -6.44 18.83
N ASN A 73 -7.47 -6.39 18.90
CA ASN A 73 -6.75 -5.22 19.34
C ASN A 73 -6.96 -4.04 18.40
N LEU A 74 -6.90 -4.24 17.08
CA LEU A 74 -7.20 -3.18 16.11
C LEU A 74 -8.60 -2.61 16.33
N ARG A 75 -9.64 -3.46 16.44
CA ARG A 75 -11.02 -3.01 16.75
C ARG A 75 -11.10 -2.20 18.03
N LYS A 76 -10.37 -2.59 19.09
CA LYS A 76 -10.31 -1.84 20.37
C LYS A 76 -9.65 -0.47 20.19
N VAL A 77 -8.53 -0.40 19.47
CA VAL A 77 -7.82 0.87 19.23
C VAL A 77 -8.70 1.85 18.46
N PHE A 78 -9.45 1.35 17.47
CA PHE A 78 -10.40 2.16 16.71
C PHE A 78 -11.69 2.45 17.48
N LYS A 79 -11.95 1.77 18.61
CA LYS A 79 -13.23 1.77 19.35
C LYS A 79 -14.42 1.46 18.43
N ASP A 80 -14.18 0.63 17.42
CA ASP A 80 -15.16 0.25 16.40
C ASP A 80 -14.98 -1.25 16.11
N ALA A 81 -15.98 -2.03 16.49
CA ALA A 81 -15.99 -3.47 16.24
C ALA A 81 -16.15 -3.80 14.75
N ASN A 82 -16.75 -2.90 13.98
CA ASN A 82 -17.12 -3.10 12.59
C ASN A 82 -16.07 -2.59 11.62
N ILE A 83 -15.00 -1.90 12.07
CA ILE A 83 -13.96 -1.37 11.17
C ILE A 83 -13.29 -2.47 10.34
N ILE A 84 -13.15 -3.66 10.90
CA ILE A 84 -12.73 -4.88 10.20
C ILE A 84 -13.87 -5.88 10.33
N ILE A 85 -14.42 -6.33 9.20
CA ILE A 85 -15.55 -7.25 9.11
C ILE A 85 -15.03 -8.68 9.05
N SER A 86 -15.62 -9.57 9.85
CA SER A 86 -15.32 -11.02 9.81
C SER A 86 -16.24 -11.74 8.83
N HIS A 87 -15.68 -12.46 7.87
CA HIS A 87 -16.41 -13.32 6.92
C HIS A 87 -16.23 -14.79 7.33
N LYS A 88 -17.30 -15.43 7.82
CA LYS A 88 -17.23 -16.81 8.35
C LYS A 88 -16.67 -17.77 7.30
N GLY A 89 -15.62 -18.51 7.67
CA GLY A 89 -14.95 -19.49 6.79
C GLY A 89 -14.01 -18.90 5.74
N ILE A 90 -14.00 -17.57 5.54
CA ILE A 90 -13.21 -16.91 4.48
C ILE A 90 -12.06 -16.11 5.08
N GLY A 91 -12.35 -15.14 5.95
CA GLY A 91 -11.32 -14.25 6.50
C GLY A 91 -11.88 -12.90 6.91
N TYR A 92 -11.19 -11.81 6.55
CA TYR A 92 -11.48 -10.46 7.02
C TYR A 92 -11.43 -9.43 5.90
N SER A 93 -12.23 -8.37 6.00
CA SER A 93 -12.15 -7.22 5.10
C SER A 93 -12.22 -5.93 5.89
N LEU A 94 -11.74 -4.83 5.30
CA LEU A 94 -12.02 -3.51 5.84
C LEU A 94 -13.50 -3.17 5.59
N ASN A 95 -14.10 -2.38 6.48
CA ASN A 95 -15.44 -1.87 6.27
C ASN A 95 -15.46 -0.83 5.16
N ALA A 96 -16.40 -0.97 4.22
CA ALA A 96 -16.59 -0.06 3.09
C ALA A 96 -16.88 1.40 3.52
N ASN A 97 -17.44 1.60 4.71
CA ASN A 97 -17.72 2.94 5.26
C ASN A 97 -16.48 3.61 5.88
N THR A 98 -15.34 2.91 5.94
CA THR A 98 -14.11 3.45 6.53
C THR A 98 -13.51 4.50 5.61
N LYS A 99 -13.43 5.74 6.10
CA LYS A 99 -12.84 6.85 5.35
C LYS A 99 -11.32 6.83 5.55
N ILE A 100 -10.57 6.61 4.48
CA ILE A 100 -9.09 6.64 4.51
C ILE A 100 -8.59 7.78 3.62
N SER A 101 -7.78 8.67 4.19
CA SER A 101 -7.13 9.77 3.46
C SER A 101 -5.65 9.84 3.82
N GLN A 102 -4.76 9.84 2.84
CA GLN A 102 -3.33 10.03 3.07
C GLN A 102 -3.01 11.52 3.16
N ILE A 103 -2.29 11.95 4.20
CA ILE A 103 -1.84 13.34 4.33
C ILE A 103 -0.59 13.51 3.46
N ASN A 104 -0.78 13.93 2.21
CA ASN A 104 0.30 14.44 1.39
C ASN A 104 0.27 15.97 1.48
N THR A 105 1.23 16.58 2.17
CA THR A 105 1.48 18.01 2.00
C THR A 105 2.10 18.22 0.61
N GLN A 106 1.28 18.52 -0.39
CA GLN A 106 1.67 19.18 -1.65
C GLN A 106 0.45 19.93 -2.22
N PRO A 107 0.62 21.14 -2.81
CA PRO A 107 -0.40 22.19 -2.90
C PRO A 107 -1.50 21.91 -3.93
N SER A 108 -2.70 22.38 -3.58
CA SER A 108 -3.85 22.76 -4.42
C SER A 108 -4.13 21.96 -5.71
N HIS A 109 -5.19 21.15 -5.68
CA HIS A 109 -6.24 21.23 -6.69
C HIS A 109 -7.59 20.90 -6.01
N GLN A 110 -8.39 21.93 -5.78
CA GLN A 110 -9.76 21.81 -5.29
C GLN A 110 -10.70 21.41 -6.43
N LEU A 111 -11.49 20.37 -6.14
CA LEU A 111 -12.93 20.20 -6.38
C LEU A 111 -13.48 20.13 -7.83
N ASN A 112 -14.22 19.04 -8.02
CA ASN A 112 -15.39 18.84 -8.91
C ASN A 112 -15.13 18.56 -10.39
N GLU A 113 -15.25 17.28 -10.79
CA GLU A 113 -16.24 16.86 -11.80
C GLU A 113 -16.42 15.34 -11.81
N LEU A 114 -17.68 14.91 -11.93
CA LEU A 114 -18.12 13.52 -12.06
C LEU A 114 -17.76 13.04 -13.46
N GLU A 115 -16.79 12.13 -13.63
CA GLU A 115 -16.66 11.34 -14.87
C GLU A 115 -15.79 10.08 -14.68
N SER A 116 -16.44 8.90 -14.77
CA SER A 116 -16.05 7.61 -15.40
C SER A 116 -14.66 6.96 -15.20
N PRO A 117 -14.53 5.61 -15.31
CA PRO A 117 -13.38 4.86 -14.81
C PRO A 117 -12.16 5.01 -15.74
N GLN A 118 -11.13 5.72 -15.27
CA GLN A 118 -9.87 5.88 -16.00
C GLN A 118 -8.82 4.86 -15.54
N ILE A 119 -8.41 4.02 -16.48
CA ILE A 119 -7.38 2.98 -16.39
C ILE A 119 -6.07 3.62 -15.89
N LYS A 120 -5.55 3.18 -14.74
CA LYS A 120 -4.28 3.68 -14.18
C LYS A 120 -3.11 3.21 -15.05
N THR A 121 -2.54 4.15 -15.80
CA THR A 121 -1.25 4.05 -16.48
C THR A 121 -0.13 3.79 -15.47
N ILE A 122 0.69 2.77 -15.76
CA ILE A 122 1.83 2.36 -14.94
C ILE A 122 2.95 3.38 -15.12
N LYS A 123 3.35 4.08 -14.06
CA LYS A 123 4.53 4.97 -14.07
C LYS A 123 5.79 4.13 -14.31
N PRO A 124 6.60 4.41 -15.34
CA PRO A 124 7.85 3.68 -15.56
C PRO A 124 8.87 4.07 -14.48
N SER A 125 9.40 3.05 -13.80
CA SER A 125 10.53 3.13 -12.89
C SER A 125 11.80 3.53 -13.65
N LEU A 126 12.66 4.38 -13.05
CA LEU A 126 13.92 4.90 -13.61
C LEU A 126 14.84 3.83 -14.21
N ILE A 127 14.67 2.58 -13.81
CA ILE A 127 15.39 1.40 -14.31
C ILE A 127 15.13 1.17 -15.82
N ASN A 128 13.91 1.46 -16.32
CA ASN A 128 13.58 1.23 -17.72
C ASN A 128 14.27 2.22 -18.68
N ILE A 129 14.55 3.44 -18.22
CA ILE A 129 15.26 4.46 -19.02
C ILE A 129 16.72 4.05 -19.24
N LEU A 130 17.35 3.44 -18.22
CA LEU A 130 18.74 3.00 -18.28
C LEU A 130 18.95 1.80 -19.22
N LEU A 131 17.96 0.92 -19.35
CA LEU A 131 18.02 -0.22 -20.28
C LEU A 131 17.84 0.23 -21.74
N ILE A 132 16.97 1.20 -21.99
CA ILE A 132 16.69 1.70 -23.35
C ILE A 132 17.91 2.46 -23.91
N SER A 133 18.62 3.24 -23.09
CA SER A 133 19.82 3.96 -23.54
C SER A 133 20.97 3.02 -23.93
N SER A 134 21.14 1.91 -23.20
CA SER A 134 22.13 0.89 -23.52
C SER A 134 21.84 0.21 -24.86
N ILE A 135 20.57 -0.12 -25.14
CA ILE A 135 20.15 -0.69 -26.42
C ILE A 135 20.40 0.28 -27.59
N LEU A 136 20.08 1.57 -27.41
CA LEU A 136 20.27 2.59 -28.45
C LEU A 136 21.74 2.81 -28.78
N PHE A 137 22.61 2.81 -27.77
CA PHE A 137 24.05 2.94 -27.98
C PHE A 137 24.63 1.75 -28.75
N PHE A 138 24.17 0.54 -28.44
CA PHE A 138 24.60 -0.66 -29.14
C PHE A 138 24.15 -0.67 -30.61
N MET A 139 22.90 -0.27 -30.88
CA MET A 139 22.37 -0.14 -32.23
C MET A 139 23.12 0.93 -33.05
N PHE A 140 23.48 2.06 -32.41
CA PHE A 140 24.27 3.10 -33.06
C PHE A 140 25.68 2.63 -33.40
N SER A 141 26.32 1.86 -32.52
CA SER A 141 27.64 1.29 -32.76
C SER A 141 27.65 0.30 -33.93
N LEU A 142 26.62 -0.56 -34.05
CA LEU A 142 26.49 -1.47 -35.20
C LEU A 142 26.25 -0.72 -36.51
N TRP A 143 25.41 0.31 -36.49
CA TRP A 143 25.15 1.14 -37.67
C TRP A 143 26.43 1.86 -38.14
N PHE A 144 27.20 2.41 -37.20
CA PHE A 144 28.48 3.05 -37.49
C PHE A 144 29.49 2.07 -38.10
N TYR A 145 29.59 0.85 -37.56
CA TYR A 145 30.47 -0.20 -38.09
C TYR A 145 30.08 -0.62 -39.52
N TYR A 146 28.79 -0.76 -39.79
CA TYR A 146 28.29 -1.11 -41.12
C TYR A 146 28.56 0.01 -42.13
N SER A 147 28.27 1.25 -41.75
CA SER A 147 28.54 2.43 -42.58
C SER A 147 30.03 2.61 -42.87
N TRP A 148 30.89 2.33 -41.88
CA TRP A 148 32.34 2.40 -42.03
C TRP A 148 32.87 1.37 -43.04
N ASN A 149 32.38 0.13 -42.98
CA ASN A 149 32.75 -0.91 -43.95
C ASN A 149 32.29 -0.60 -45.38
N TYR A 150 31.16 0.08 -45.56
CA TYR A 150 30.63 0.39 -46.89
C TYR A 150 31.23 1.63 -47.55
N THR A 151 31.97 2.48 -46.82
CA THR A 151 32.53 3.73 -47.36
C THR A 151 33.94 3.55 -47.94
N TYR A 152 34.55 2.37 -47.78
CA TYR A 152 35.92 2.08 -48.24
C TYR A 152 36.01 0.90 -49.24
N VAL A 153 34.93 0.66 -50.00
CA VAL A 153 34.92 -0.12 -51.25
C VAL A 153 34.42 0.77 -52.36
#